data_AF-A0A945GPR4-F1
#
_entry.id   AF-A0A945GPR4-F1
#
_cell.length_a   1.000
_cell.length_b   1.000
_cell.length_c   1.000
_cell.angle_alpha   90.00
_cell.angle_beta   90.00
_cell.angle_gamma   90.00
#
_symmetry.space_group_name_H-M   'P 1'
#
loop_
_entity.id
_entity.type
_entity.pdbx_description
1 polymer ?
#
loop_
_entity_poly.entity_id
_entity_poly.type
_entity_poly.pdbx_seq_one_letter_code
_entity_poly.pdbx_strand_id
1 'polypeptide(L)'
;MKPSIPILPGLGIHPTNSGRLQISFPYHLDNVKRIKAVPGRRWEKLTAEEQALTARIEEEMKLRGYSPKTRKAYRNHLLRFRRYFDKDPQAVTEEEIRAYLLHLIDEKQVSYSTHNQSISAIKFLYNKVLHITGLCPF
;
A
#
# COMPACT_ATOMS: atom_id res chain seq x y z
N MET A 1 14.78 32.89 -10.44
CA MET A 1 13.62 33.34 -9.66
C MET A 1 13.21 32.24 -8.70
N LYS A 2 13.27 32.44 -7.37
CA LYS A 2 12.70 31.48 -6.41
C LYS A 2 11.17 31.61 -6.45
N PRO A 3 10.40 30.51 -6.62
CA PRO A 3 8.95 30.61 -6.58
C PRO A 3 8.54 31.15 -5.20
N SER A 4 7.80 32.26 -5.20
CA SER A 4 7.13 32.78 -4.01
C SER A 4 6.17 31.71 -3.52
N ILE A 5 6.50 31.08 -2.39
CA ILE A 5 5.60 30.11 -1.75
C ILE A 5 4.36 30.90 -1.31
N PRO A 6 3.15 30.58 -1.80
CA PRO A 6 1.95 31.28 -1.36
C PRO A 6 1.81 31.09 0.15
N ILE A 7 1.74 32.20 0.88
CA ILE A 7 1.45 32.20 2.31
C ILE A 7 0.09 31.53 2.47
N LEU A 8 0.04 30.36 3.11
CA LEU A 8 -1.19 29.60 3.32
C LEU A 8 -2.18 30.50 4.12
N PRO A 9 -3.34 30.87 3.57
CA PRO A 9 -4.30 31.70 4.30
C PRO A 9 -4.75 30.98 5.57
N GLY A 10 -4.58 31.64 6.72
CA GLY A 10 -4.85 31.08 8.05
C GLY A 10 -3.67 30.39 8.73
N LEU A 11 -2.45 30.49 8.18
CA LEU A 11 -1.22 30.18 8.92
C LEU A 11 -0.86 31.35 9.85
N GLY A 12 -0.97 31.15 11.16
CA GLY A 12 -0.64 32.16 12.18
C GLY A 12 0.57 31.77 13.02
N ILE A 13 1.42 32.73 13.34
CA ILE A 13 2.53 32.57 14.30
C ILE A 13 2.28 33.57 15.43
N HIS A 14 2.15 33.06 16.65
CA HIS A 14 1.81 33.84 17.82
C HIS A 14 2.90 33.66 18.90
N PRO A 15 3.50 34.74 19.41
CA PRO A 15 4.43 34.65 20.54
C PRO A 15 3.66 34.27 21.82
N THR A 16 4.24 33.42 22.66
CA THR A 16 3.70 33.08 23.98
C THR A 16 4.58 33.62 25.10
N ASN A 17 3.97 33.94 26.26
CA ASN A 17 4.69 34.44 27.45
C ASN A 17 5.73 33.45 28.02
N SER A 18 5.71 32.19 27.57
CA SER A 18 6.67 31.15 27.93
C SER A 18 7.94 31.15 27.08
N GLY A 19 8.13 32.14 26.20
CA GLY A 19 9.27 32.21 25.28
C GLY A 19 9.19 31.19 24.13
N ARG A 20 8.01 30.64 23.86
CA ARG A 20 7.75 29.72 22.75
C ARG A 20 6.92 30.42 21.66
N LEU A 21 6.94 29.85 20.46
CA LEU A 21 6.07 30.25 19.37
C LEU A 21 4.91 29.25 19.28
N GLN A 22 3.69 29.76 19.20
CA GLN A 22 2.49 28.99 18.87
C GLN A 22 2.21 29.16 17.37
N ILE A 23 2.12 28.05 16.65
CA ILE A 23 1.82 28.03 15.22
C ILE A 23 0.41 27.47 15.02
N SER A 24 -0.45 28.21 14.32
CA SER A 24 -1.77 27.76 13.90
C SER A 24 -1.74 27.41 12.42
N PHE A 25 -2.21 26.21 12.07
CA PHE A 25 -2.34 25.77 10.69
C PHE A 25 -3.80 25.87 10.25
N PRO A 26 -4.09 26.34 9.03
CA PRO A 26 -5.45 26.35 8.50
C PRO A 26 -5.88 24.92 8.17
N TYR A 27 -6.59 24.30 9.11
CA TYR A 27 -7.20 22.98 8.91
C TYR A 27 -8.60 23.16 8.32
N HIS A 28 -8.74 22.94 7.00
CA HIS A 28 -10.04 22.95 6.34
C HIS A 28 -10.57 21.52 6.19
N LEU A 29 -11.76 21.26 6.74
CA LEU A 29 -12.44 19.96 6.61
C LEU A 29 -12.67 19.58 5.13
N ASP A 30 -12.84 20.55 4.24
CA ASP A 30 -13.04 20.28 2.81
C ASP A 30 -11.78 19.75 2.13
N ASN A 31 -10.58 20.14 2.58
CA ASN A 31 -9.33 19.52 2.13
C ASN A 31 -9.24 18.07 2.58
N VAL A 32 -9.70 17.77 3.80
CA VAL A 32 -9.76 16.40 4.32
C VAL A 32 -10.75 15.57 3.53
N LYS A 33 -11.94 16.11 3.20
CA LYS A 33 -12.92 15.45 2.33
C LYS A 33 -12.35 15.20 0.94
N ARG A 34 -11.70 16.19 0.32
CA ARG A 34 -11.04 16.05 -0.99
C ARG A 34 -9.96 14.99 -0.99
N ILE A 35 -9.10 14.99 0.02
CA ILE A 35 -8.07 13.95 0.18
C ILE A 35 -8.76 12.58 0.30
N LYS A 36 -9.72 12.42 1.22
CA LYS A 36 -10.44 11.15 1.41
C LYS A 36 -11.23 10.68 0.19
N ALA A 37 -11.58 11.56 -0.73
CA ALA A 37 -12.30 11.22 -1.95
C ALA A 37 -11.38 10.67 -3.07
N VAL A 38 -10.05 10.79 -2.96
CA VAL A 38 -9.15 10.24 -3.99
C VAL A 38 -9.16 8.70 -3.88
N PRO A 39 -9.52 7.97 -4.96
CA PRO A 39 -9.62 6.51 -4.97
C PRO A 39 -8.24 5.84 -4.84
N GLY A 40 -8.23 4.59 -4.34
CA GLY A 40 -7.02 3.77 -4.28
C GLY A 40 -5.97 4.19 -3.23
N ARG A 41 -6.33 5.06 -2.29
CA ARG A 41 -5.45 5.51 -1.20
C ARG A 41 -5.76 4.82 0.12
N ARG A 42 -4.84 4.89 1.09
CA ARG A 42 -4.86 4.15 2.36
C ARG A 42 -6.13 4.35 3.22
N TRP A 43 -6.91 5.41 3.00
CA TRP A 43 -8.17 5.66 3.72
C TRP A 43 -9.36 4.87 3.17
N GLU A 44 -9.22 4.21 2.03
CA GLU A 44 -10.22 3.28 1.54
C GLU A 44 -10.27 2.05 2.45
N LYS A 45 -11.48 1.70 2.89
CA LYS A 45 -11.68 0.52 3.73
C LYS A 45 -11.46 -0.73 2.88
N LEU A 46 -10.92 -1.76 3.50
CA LEU A 46 -10.78 -3.07 2.87
C LEU A 46 -12.17 -3.68 2.69
N THR A 47 -12.41 -4.33 1.56
CA THR A 47 -13.60 -5.17 1.39
C THR A 47 -13.57 -6.35 2.38
N ALA A 48 -14.71 -7.00 2.59
CA ALA A 48 -14.76 -8.18 3.47
C ALA A 48 -13.79 -9.29 3.01
N GLU A 49 -13.68 -9.49 1.69
CA GLU A 49 -12.75 -10.45 1.08
C GLU A 49 -11.29 -10.06 1.31
N GLU A 50 -10.95 -8.78 1.12
CA GLU A 50 -9.60 -8.29 1.38
C GLU A 50 -9.23 -8.42 2.87
N GLN A 51 -10.19 -8.21 3.78
CA GLN A 51 -10.00 -8.42 5.21
C GLN A 51 -9.72 -9.89 5.53
N ALA A 52 -10.52 -10.81 4.99
CA ALA A 52 -10.34 -12.25 5.18
C ALA A 52 -8.99 -12.73 4.63
N LEU A 53 -8.62 -12.30 3.41
CA LEU A 53 -7.34 -12.65 2.81
C LEU A 53 -6.16 -12.11 3.62
N THR A 54 -6.21 -10.84 4.04
CA THR A 54 -5.13 -10.24 4.82
C THR A 54 -5.00 -10.84 6.22
N ALA A 55 -6.10 -11.29 6.84
CA ALA A 55 -6.05 -12.04 8.10
C ALA A 55 -5.31 -13.38 7.93
N ARG A 56 -5.65 -14.16 6.89
CA ARG A 56 -4.97 -15.43 6.58
C ARG A 56 -3.47 -15.26 6.30
N ILE A 57 -3.10 -14.24 5.52
CA ILE A 57 -1.70 -13.90 5.26
C ILE A 57 -0.97 -13.56 6.57
N GLU A 58 -1.58 -12.73 7.41
CA GLU A 58 -0.99 -12.28 8.66
C GLU A 58 -0.77 -13.44 9.65
N GLU A 59 -1.72 -14.38 9.73
CA GLU A 59 -1.62 -15.61 10.52
C GLU A 59 -0.46 -16.49 10.04
N GLU A 60 -0.43 -16.85 8.75
CA GLU A 60 0.63 -17.67 8.18
C GLU A 60 2.01 -17.04 8.37
N MET A 61 2.13 -15.73 8.18
CA MET A 61 3.40 -15.04 8.37
C MET A 61 3.83 -14.99 9.84
N LYS A 62 2.89 -14.89 10.79
CA LYS A 62 3.19 -14.97 12.23
C LYS A 62 3.70 -16.35 12.61
N LEU A 63 3.02 -17.41 12.16
CA LEU A 63 3.42 -18.80 12.44
C LEU A 63 4.84 -19.10 11.96
N ARG A 64 5.26 -18.44 10.87
CA ARG A 64 6.61 -18.61 10.29
C ARG A 64 7.66 -17.63 10.83
N GLY A 65 7.31 -16.81 11.82
CA GLY A 65 8.26 -15.91 12.48
C GLY A 65 8.67 -14.68 11.67
N TYR A 66 7.88 -14.26 10.66
CA TYR A 66 8.20 -13.05 9.91
C TYR A 66 8.10 -11.78 10.77
N SER A 67 9.08 -10.89 10.59
CA SER A 67 9.11 -9.61 11.28
C SER A 67 7.85 -8.77 11.00
N PRO A 68 7.41 -7.90 11.94
CA PRO A 68 6.29 -7.00 11.70
C PRO A 68 6.45 -6.12 10.46
N LYS A 69 7.70 -5.71 10.16
CA LYS A 69 8.03 -4.92 8.97
C LYS A 69 7.79 -5.71 7.69
N THR A 70 8.23 -6.98 7.66
CA THR A 70 8.04 -7.86 6.50
C THR A 70 6.56 -8.19 6.29
N ARG A 71 5.83 -8.49 7.37
CA ARG A 71 4.38 -8.71 7.34
C ARG A 71 3.64 -7.54 6.70
N LYS A 72 3.93 -6.33 7.16
CA LYS A 72 3.36 -5.10 6.58
C LYS A 72 3.71 -4.93 5.10
N ALA A 73 4.96 -5.19 4.71
CA ALA A 73 5.40 -5.06 3.32
C ALA A 73 4.66 -6.05 2.41
N TYR A 74 4.62 -7.33 2.79
CA TYR A 74 3.95 -8.39 2.03
C TYR A 74 2.46 -8.11 1.90
N ARG A 75 1.80 -7.78 3.01
CA ARG A 75 0.38 -7.39 3.00
C ARG A 75 0.08 -6.28 1.99
N ASN A 76 0.93 -5.24 1.94
CA ASN A 76 0.71 -4.12 1.02
C ASN A 76 0.96 -4.50 -0.45
N HIS A 77 1.93 -5.37 -0.73
CA HIS A 77 2.16 -5.89 -2.09
C HIS A 77 1.01 -6.78 -2.55
N LEU A 78 0.53 -7.66 -1.68
CA LEU A 78 -0.57 -8.57 -1.97
C LEU A 78 -1.91 -7.86 -2.14
N LEU A 79 -2.17 -6.79 -1.40
CA LEU A 79 -3.36 -5.96 -1.62
C LEU A 79 -3.30 -5.23 -2.97
N ARG A 80 -2.14 -4.74 -3.38
CA ARG A 80 -1.97 -4.12 -4.71
C ARG A 80 -2.18 -5.14 -5.82
N PHE A 81 -1.64 -6.34 -5.65
CA PHE A 81 -1.87 -7.47 -6.56
C PHE A 81 -3.37 -7.85 -6.64
N ARG A 82 -4.04 -8.04 -5.49
CA ARG A 82 -5.47 -8.38 -5.44
C ARG A 82 -6.36 -7.30 -6.06
N ARG A 83 -5.99 -6.02 -5.97
CA ARG A 83 -6.75 -4.91 -6.56
C ARG A 83 -6.48 -4.72 -8.05
N TYR A 84 -5.33 -5.18 -8.54
CA TYR A 84 -5.04 -5.19 -9.97
C TYR A 84 -5.92 -6.20 -10.70
N PHE A 85 -6.19 -7.35 -10.08
CA PHE A 85 -7.09 -8.36 -10.60
C PHE A 85 -8.47 -8.27 -9.96
N ASP A 86 -9.50 -7.94 -10.72
CA ASP A 86 -10.89 -7.94 -10.22
C ASP A 86 -11.48 -9.37 -10.14
N LYS A 87 -10.71 -10.32 -9.60
CA LYS A 87 -11.10 -11.73 -9.45
C LYS A 87 -10.42 -12.39 -8.26
N ASP A 88 -10.92 -13.55 -7.88
CA ASP A 88 -10.33 -14.38 -6.82
C ASP A 88 -8.85 -14.67 -7.15
N PRO A 89 -7.91 -14.49 -6.19
CA PRO A 89 -6.51 -14.89 -6.36
C PRO A 89 -6.30 -16.31 -6.89
N GLN A 90 -7.20 -17.26 -6.58
CA GLN A 90 -7.13 -18.63 -7.07
C GLN A 90 -7.46 -18.76 -8.57
N ALA A 91 -8.16 -17.79 -9.14
CA ALA A 91 -8.52 -17.74 -10.56
C ALA A 91 -7.49 -16.98 -11.41
N VAL A 92 -6.39 -16.50 -10.82
CA VAL A 92 -5.30 -15.83 -11.53
C VAL A 92 -4.34 -16.90 -12.08
N THR A 93 -4.03 -16.78 -13.37
CA THR A 93 -3.12 -17.67 -14.09
C THR A 93 -1.66 -17.23 -13.97
N GLU A 94 -0.72 -18.11 -14.32
CA GLU A 94 0.71 -17.77 -14.34
C GLU A 94 0.99 -16.61 -15.31
N GLU A 95 0.37 -16.63 -16.48
CA GLU A 95 0.53 -15.62 -17.53
C GLU A 95 0.09 -14.24 -17.01
N GLU A 96 -1.00 -14.20 -16.26
CA GLU A 96 -1.48 -12.97 -15.64
C GLU A 96 -0.55 -12.48 -14.54
N ILE A 97 -0.01 -13.37 -13.71
CA ILE A 97 1.00 -13.00 -12.71
C ILE A 97 2.23 -12.39 -13.41
N ARG A 98 2.70 -13.00 -14.51
CA ARG A 98 3.79 -12.47 -15.33
C ARG A 98 3.46 -11.10 -15.88
N ALA A 99 2.25 -10.91 -16.42
CA ALA A 99 1.78 -9.63 -16.94
C ALA A 99 1.74 -8.54 -15.86
N TYR A 100 1.27 -8.86 -14.65
CA TYR A 100 1.31 -7.92 -13.52
C TYR A 100 2.73 -7.53 -13.13
N LEU A 101 3.66 -8.49 -13.09
CA LEU A 101 5.05 -8.22 -12.77
C LEU A 101 5.72 -7.32 -13.82
N LEU A 102 5.42 -7.51 -15.11
CA LEU A 102 5.85 -6.63 -16.19
C LEU A 102 5.23 -5.23 -16.07
N HIS A 103 3.93 -5.14 -15.78
CA HIS A 103 3.25 -3.87 -15.51
C HIS A 103 3.95 -3.07 -14.39
N LEU A 104 4.45 -3.75 -13.34
CA LEU A 104 5.22 -3.07 -12.29
C LEU A 104 6.53 -2.46 -12.80
N ILE A 105 7.19 -3.11 -13.75
CA ILE A 105 8.44 -2.63 -14.35
C ILE A 105 8.15 -1.53 -15.36
N ASP A 106 7.32 -1.81 -16.35
CA ASP A 106 7.19 -0.98 -17.55
C ASP A 106 6.31 0.24 -17.29
N GLU A 107 5.20 0.08 -16.58
CA GLU A 107 4.24 1.17 -16.35
C GLU A 107 4.43 1.86 -15.01
N LYS A 108 4.65 1.09 -13.94
CA LYS A 108 4.86 1.66 -12.59
C LYS A 108 6.30 2.04 -12.31
N GLN A 109 7.25 1.60 -13.13
CA GLN A 109 8.68 1.94 -13.02
C GLN A 109 9.21 1.74 -11.60
N VAL A 110 8.79 0.64 -10.95
CA VAL A 110 9.18 0.39 -9.56
C VAL A 110 10.64 0.01 -9.48
N SER A 111 11.28 0.36 -8.36
CA SER A 111 12.66 -0.08 -8.10
C SER A 111 12.78 -1.60 -8.10
N TYR A 112 13.96 -2.10 -8.46
CA TYR A 112 14.29 -3.53 -8.44
C TYR A 112 13.98 -4.18 -7.08
N SER A 113 14.29 -3.51 -5.97
CA SER A 113 13.96 -4.00 -4.62
C SER A 113 12.45 -4.15 -4.41
N THR A 114 11.65 -3.23 -4.94
CA THR A 114 10.18 -3.28 -4.83
C THR A 114 9.61 -4.41 -5.69
N HIS A 115 10.15 -4.61 -6.89
CA HIS A 115 9.80 -5.72 -7.76
C HIS A 115 10.07 -7.07 -7.09
N ASN A 116 11.28 -7.28 -6.55
CA ASN A 116 11.65 -8.51 -5.85
C ASN A 116 10.82 -8.79 -4.60
N GLN A 117 10.46 -7.75 -3.84
CA GLN A 117 9.53 -7.89 -2.72
C GLN A 117 8.13 -8.29 -3.18
N SER A 118 7.67 -7.77 -4.32
CA SER A 118 6.37 -8.12 -4.90
C SER A 118 6.35 -9.59 -5.32
N ILE A 119 7.39 -10.05 -6.04
CA ILE A 119 7.58 -11.46 -6.40
C ILE A 119 7.55 -12.34 -5.15
N SER A 120 8.35 -12.01 -4.14
CA SER A 120 8.46 -12.81 -2.92
C SER A 120 7.15 -12.87 -2.13
N ALA A 121 6.38 -11.78 -2.13
CA ALA A 121 5.06 -11.75 -1.53
C ALA A 121 4.05 -12.62 -2.30
N ILE A 122 4.04 -12.54 -3.63
CA ILE A 122 3.15 -13.34 -4.50
C ILE A 122 3.46 -14.83 -4.35
N LYS A 123 4.74 -15.22 -4.39
CA LYS A 123 5.16 -16.60 -4.10
C LYS A 123 4.67 -17.09 -2.75
N PHE A 124 4.77 -16.24 -1.72
CA PHE A 124 4.31 -16.57 -0.39
C PHE A 124 2.80 -16.82 -0.36
N LEU A 125 2.00 -15.95 -1.00
CA LEU A 125 0.56 -16.12 -1.11
C LEU A 125 0.21 -17.48 -1.73
N TYR A 126 0.72 -17.79 -2.92
CA TYR A 126 0.36 -19.01 -3.61
C TYR A 126 0.90 -20.27 -2.93
N ASN A 127 2.18 -20.29 -2.56
CA ASN A 127 2.80 -21.50 -2.03
C ASN A 127 2.43 -21.77 -0.57
N LYS A 128 2.22 -20.72 0.24
CA LYS A 128 2.09 -20.86 1.71
C LYS A 128 0.69 -20.59 2.24
N VAL A 129 -0.10 -19.73 1.59
CA VAL A 129 -1.44 -19.36 2.07
C VAL A 129 -2.54 -20.08 1.28
N LEU A 130 -2.35 -20.24 -0.04
CA LEU A 130 -3.32 -20.91 -0.92
C LEU A 130 -2.95 -22.36 -1.23
N HIS A 131 -1.71 -22.77 -0.93
CA HIS A 131 -1.19 -24.11 -1.19
C HIS A 131 -1.25 -24.56 -2.66
N ILE A 132 -1.19 -23.61 -3.59
CA ILE A 132 -1.14 -23.87 -5.04
C ILE A 132 0.32 -23.92 -5.44
N THR A 133 0.80 -25.12 -5.78
CA THR A 133 2.20 -25.36 -6.16
C THR A 133 2.36 -25.25 -7.67
N GLY A 134 3.44 -24.62 -8.14
CA GLY A 134 3.79 -24.55 -9.57
C GLY A 134 3.23 -23.35 -10.34
N LEU A 135 2.37 -22.52 -9.73
CA LEU A 135 1.77 -21.35 -10.39
C LEU A 135 2.74 -20.16 -10.57
N CYS A 136 3.83 -20.13 -9.79
CA CYS A 136 4.85 -19.08 -9.89
C CYS A 136 6.21 -19.75 -10.17
N PRO A 137 6.65 -19.81 -11.44
CA PRO A 137 7.92 -20.44 -11.81
C PRO A 137 9.14 -19.53 -11.61
N PHE A 138 8.92 -18.24 -11.36
CA PHE A 138 9.98 -17.28 -11.05
C PHE A 138 10.56 -17.51 -9.67
#